data_AF-A0A8S3SWF5-F1
#
_entry.id   AF-A0A8S3SWF5-F1
#
_cell.length_a   1.000
_cell.length_b   1.000
_cell.length_c   1.000
_cell.angle_alpha   90.00
_cell.angle_beta   90.00
_cell.angle_gamma   90.00
#
_symmetry.space_group_name_H-M   'P 1'
#
loop_
_entity.id
_entity.type
_entity.pdbx_description
1 polymer ?
#
loop_
_entity_poly.entity_id
_entity_poly.type
_entity_poly.pdbx_seq_one_letter_code
_entity_poly.pdbx_strand_id
1 'polypeptide(L)'
;MNYFSDWTKLLRATAWLIRFKFYCRQRYLNNQVKFRTGDLTLSELKMATNVILVNVQSTCFKDEIIKLKKDTPVKKDSRIASLNPVLDNELIRAKGRLSTSNLDEYPIILPDNHHVTSLIVRFYHENQGHVGIQQVLAATRMKYWILKGPSLVKKVIGCCIPCKRQHSPLCVQQMAPLLDEQMTADKPRLHLSESTILDPFWLG
;
A
#
# COMPACT_ATOMS: atom_id res chain seq x y z
N MET A 1 2.65 -5.52 18.99
CA MET A 1 2.25 -4.78 17.77
C MET A 1 1.60 -5.67 16.70
N ASN A 2 1.95 -6.95 16.58
CA ASN A 2 1.43 -7.85 15.53
C ASN A 2 -0.07 -8.21 15.66
N TYR A 3 -0.70 -7.94 16.80
CA TYR A 3 -2.12 -8.21 17.02
C TYR A 3 -3.06 -7.30 16.21
N PHE A 4 -2.63 -6.08 15.89
CA PHE A 4 -3.51 -5.10 15.24
C PHE A 4 -3.54 -5.30 13.73
N SER A 5 -4.73 -5.32 13.14
CA SER A 5 -4.92 -5.38 11.68
C SER A 5 -5.10 -4.02 11.00
N ASP A 6 -5.19 -2.96 11.80
CA ASP A 6 -5.43 -1.58 11.36
C ASP A 6 -4.46 -0.59 12.04
N TRP A 7 -3.98 0.38 11.28
CA TRP A 7 -3.04 1.41 11.74
C TRP A 7 -3.68 2.34 12.77
N THR A 8 -4.93 2.79 12.55
CA THR A 8 -5.58 3.74 13.46
C THR A 8 -5.90 3.12 14.81
N LYS A 9 -6.29 1.85 14.84
CA LYS A 9 -6.50 1.06 16.07
C LYS A 9 -5.21 0.90 16.85
N LEU A 10 -4.12 0.51 16.19
CA LEU A 10 -2.79 0.44 16.82
C LEU A 10 -2.41 1.79 17.42
N LEU A 11 -2.55 2.86 16.63
CA LEU A 11 -2.18 4.21 17.03
C LEU A 11 -2.97 4.67 18.27
N ARG A 12 -4.30 4.55 18.25
CA ARG A 12 -5.17 4.92 19.37
C ARG A 12 -4.85 4.10 20.62
N ALA A 13 -4.66 2.79 20.48
CA ALA A 13 -4.31 1.93 21.61
C ALA A 13 -2.98 2.37 22.24
N THR A 14 -1.95 2.63 21.42
CA THR A 14 -0.66 3.12 21.93
C THR A 14 -0.75 4.50 22.58
N ALA A 15 -1.55 5.42 22.05
CA ALA A 15 -1.77 6.73 22.65
C ALA A 15 -2.43 6.63 24.03
N TRP A 16 -3.44 5.77 24.17
CA TRP A 16 -4.07 5.49 25.47
C TRP A 16 -3.09 4.88 26.47
N LEU A 17 -2.25 3.93 26.03
CA LEU A 17 -1.22 3.33 26.89
C LEU A 17 -0.19 4.37 27.35
N ILE A 18 0.21 5.31 26.48
CA ILE A 18 1.12 6.40 26.84
C ILE A 18 0.48 7.33 27.87
N ARG A 19 -0.78 7.74 27.65
CA ARG A 19 -1.55 8.58 28.59
C ARG A 19 -1.67 7.91 29.95
N PHE A 20 -1.99 6.62 29.98
CA PHE A 20 -2.07 5.83 31.20
C PHE A 20 -0.73 5.70 31.91
N LYS A 21 0.34 5.40 31.17
CA LYS A 21 1.72 5.35 31.71
C LYS A 21 2.12 6.68 32.35
N PHE A 22 1.81 7.81 31.70
CA PHE A 22 2.09 9.13 32.24
C PHE A 22 1.33 9.37 33.56
N TYR A 23 0.04 9.01 33.61
CA TYR A 23 -0.75 9.10 34.83
C TYR A 23 -0.17 8.26 35.98
N CYS A 24 0.15 6.98 35.73
CA CYS A 24 0.74 6.10 36.74
C CYS A 24 2.08 6.65 37.26
N ARG A 25 2.93 7.17 36.37
CA ARG A 25 4.22 7.78 36.74
C ARG A 25 4.03 9.01 37.63
N GLN A 26 3.10 9.89 37.30
CA GLN A 26 2.85 11.09 38.10
C GLN A 26 2.29 10.75 39.48
N ARG A 27 1.39 9.76 39.56
CA ARG A 27 0.85 9.28 40.83
C ARG A 27 1.92 8.65 41.72
N TYR A 28 2.84 7.89 41.13
CA TYR A 28 3.99 7.32 41.84
C TYR A 28 4.92 8.40 42.42
N LEU A 29 5.09 9.52 41.72
CA LEU A 29 5.89 10.66 42.19
C LEU A 29 5.16 11.55 43.22
N ASN A 30 4.05 11.08 43.81
CA ASN A 30 3.20 11.83 44.75
C ASN A 30 2.66 13.16 44.21
N ASN A 31 2.66 13.36 42.89
CA ASN A 31 2.01 14.53 42.30
C ASN A 31 0.49 14.33 42.30
N GLN A 32 -0.25 15.35 42.75
CA GLN A 32 -1.72 15.36 42.63
C GLN A 32 -2.10 15.61 41.16
N VAL A 33 -2.17 14.54 40.38
CA VAL A 33 -2.56 14.59 38.97
C VAL A 33 -3.84 13.77 38.78
N LYS A 34 -4.83 14.38 38.13
CA LYS A 34 -6.05 13.69 37.70
C LYS A 34 -5.80 12.99 36.36
N PHE A 35 -6.40 11.82 36.17
CA PHE A 35 -6.35 11.16 34.86
C PHE A 35 -7.10 12.03 33.85
N ARG A 36 -6.46 12.30 32.71
CA ARG A 36 -7.09 13.06 31.63
C ARG A 36 -8.18 12.22 31.00
N THR A 37 -9.43 12.57 31.26
CA THR A 37 -10.62 12.00 30.63
C THR A 37 -10.99 12.82 29.39
N GLY A 38 -11.49 12.16 28.34
CA GLY A 38 -11.84 12.78 27.06
C GLY A 38 -11.02 12.27 25.87
N ASP A 39 -11.25 12.86 24.71
CA ASP A 39 -10.69 12.41 23.43
C ASP A 39 -9.15 12.50 23.39
N LEU A 40 -8.56 11.68 22.52
CA LEU A 40 -7.12 11.71 22.26
C LEU A 40 -6.78 12.98 21.48
N THR A 41 -5.78 13.72 21.95
CA THR A 41 -5.33 14.93 21.27
C THR A 41 -4.41 14.59 20.11
N LEU A 42 -4.27 15.51 19.16
CA LEU A 42 -3.34 15.35 18.04
C LEU A 42 -1.88 15.19 18.51
N SER A 43 -1.48 15.83 19.61
CA SER A 43 -0.14 15.70 20.16
C SER A 43 0.12 14.29 20.72
N GLU A 44 -0.86 13.68 21.36
CA GLU A 44 -0.75 12.29 21.84
C GLU A 44 -0.70 11.30 20.69
N LEU A 45 -1.47 11.52 19.62
CA LEU A 45 -1.39 10.70 18.41
C LEU A 45 -0.04 10.85 17.71
N LYS A 46 0.52 12.07 17.65
CA LYS A 46 1.88 12.29 17.13
C LYS A 46 2.93 11.56 17.99
N MET A 47 2.84 11.68 19.31
CA MET A 47 3.74 11.00 20.24
C MET A 47 3.64 9.47 20.09
N ALA A 48 2.43 8.94 20.01
CA ALA A 48 2.18 7.52 19.78
C ALA A 48 2.77 7.03 18.46
N THR A 49 2.60 7.83 17.39
CA THR A 49 3.23 7.55 16.09
C THR A 49 4.74 7.45 16.24
N ASN A 50 5.39 8.45 16.83
CA ASN A 50 6.84 8.45 17.02
C ASN A 50 7.31 7.24 17.85
N VAL A 51 6.65 6.93 18.96
CA VAL A 51 6.98 5.76 19.80
C VAL A 51 6.89 4.45 19.00
N ILE A 52 5.84 4.29 18.19
CA ILE A 52 5.70 3.11 17.33
C ILE A 52 6.87 3.05 16.33
N LEU A 53 7.16 4.16 15.64
CA LEU A 53 8.20 4.20 14.61
C LEU A 53 9.60 3.97 15.18
N VAL A 54 9.92 4.58 16.33
CA VAL A 54 11.17 4.34 17.07
C VAL A 54 11.29 2.87 17.41
N ASN A 55 10.22 2.23 17.87
CA ASN A 55 10.23 0.80 18.17
C ASN A 55 10.47 -0.05 16.92
N VAL A 56 9.86 0.28 15.78
CA VAL A 56 10.07 -0.42 14.50
C VAL A 56 11.52 -0.29 14.02
N GLN A 57 12.09 0.90 14.09
CA GLN A 57 13.49 1.09 13.68
C GLN A 57 14.44 0.43 14.68
N SER A 58 14.15 0.50 15.97
CA SER A 58 14.93 -0.18 17.01
C SER A 58 14.85 -1.70 16.93
N THR A 59 13.87 -2.29 16.25
CA THR A 59 13.88 -3.74 16.01
C THR A 59 14.62 -4.11 14.73
N CYS A 60 14.53 -3.28 13.68
CA CYS A 60 15.04 -3.61 12.34
C CYS A 60 16.42 -3.02 11.98
N PHE A 61 16.86 -1.96 12.66
CA PHE A 61 18.06 -1.17 12.35
C PHE A 61 18.92 -0.93 13.61
N LYS A 62 18.99 -1.91 14.52
CA LYS A 62 19.70 -1.78 15.81
C LYS A 62 21.14 -1.32 15.66
N ASP A 63 21.89 -1.98 14.79
CA ASP A 63 23.31 -1.73 14.59
C ASP A 63 23.55 -0.34 13.97
N GLU A 64 22.66 0.07 13.07
CA GLU A 64 22.71 1.38 12.45
C GLU A 64 22.41 2.49 13.45
N ILE A 65 21.40 2.32 14.31
CA ILE A 65 21.07 3.28 15.37
C ILE A 65 22.25 3.46 16.32
N ILE A 66 22.89 2.36 16.76
CA ILE A 66 24.04 2.42 17.67
C ILE A 66 25.19 3.22 17.06
N LYS A 67 25.41 3.10 15.75
CA LYS A 67 26.49 3.82 15.05
C LYS A 67 26.17 5.29 14.84
N LEU A 68 24.94 5.58 14.43
CA LEU A 68 24.47 6.95 14.24
C LEU A 68 24.47 7.72 15.56
N LYS A 69 24.17 7.08 16.69
CA LYS A 69 24.31 7.67 18.04
C LYS A 69 25.75 8.01 18.43
N LYS A 70 26.74 7.38 17.80
CA LYS A 70 28.17 7.60 18.04
C LYS A 70 28.80 8.52 16.98
N ASP A 71 27.99 9.16 16.14
CA ASP A 71 28.43 9.93 14.96
C ASP A 71 29.37 9.16 14.03
N THR A 72 29.25 7.83 14.02
CA THR A 72 30.02 6.95 13.14
C THR A 72 29.21 6.60 11.89
N PRO A 73 29.84 6.55 10.71
CA PRO A 73 29.14 6.20 9.48
C PRO A 73 28.59 4.78 9.56
N VAL A 74 27.40 4.60 9.00
CA VAL A 74 26.78 3.28 8.86
C VAL A 74 27.63 2.41 7.93
N LYS A 75 27.65 1.09 8.19
CA LYS A 75 28.34 0.11 7.31
C LYS A 75 27.85 0.29 5.87
N LYS A 76 28.78 0.30 4.91
CA LYS A 76 28.45 0.45 3.48
C LYS A 76 27.48 -0.64 2.97
N ASP A 77 27.53 -1.83 3.56
CA ASP A 77 26.65 -2.96 3.22
C ASP A 77 25.24 -2.85 3.82
N SER A 78 24.98 -1.85 4.67
CA SER A 78 23.64 -1.67 5.23
C SER A 78 22.65 -1.23 4.16
N ARG A 79 21.42 -1.74 4.28
CA ARG A 79 20.29 -1.45 3.39
C ARG A 79 19.92 0.04 3.33
N ILE A 80 20.37 0.84 4.29
CA ILE A 80 20.08 2.27 4.39
C ILE A 80 21.28 3.16 4.09
N ALA A 81 22.48 2.61 3.87
CA ALA A 81 23.70 3.40 3.71
C ALA A 81 23.63 4.36 2.51
N SER A 82 23.01 3.93 1.42
CA SER A 82 22.82 4.75 0.21
C SER A 82 21.86 5.92 0.40
N LEU A 83 21.12 5.97 1.51
CA LEU A 83 20.10 6.98 1.80
C LEU A 83 20.63 8.13 2.68
N ASN A 84 21.94 8.13 2.95
CA ASN A 84 22.59 9.08 3.85
C ASN A 84 21.81 9.25 5.17
N PRO A 85 21.71 8.18 5.98
CA PRO A 85 20.82 8.16 7.13
C PRO A 85 21.30 9.13 8.21
N VAL A 86 20.37 9.92 8.75
CA VAL A 86 20.61 10.85 9.86
C VAL A 86 19.67 10.48 11.00
N LEU A 87 20.16 10.56 12.24
CA LEU A 87 19.35 10.36 13.43
C LEU A 87 18.78 11.70 13.89
N ASP A 88 17.47 11.77 14.04
CA ASP A 88 16.73 12.93 14.55
C ASP A 88 15.66 12.43 15.52
N ASN A 89 15.66 12.93 16.76
CA ASN A 89 14.67 12.57 17.79
C ASN A 89 14.45 11.05 17.93
N GLU A 90 15.53 10.27 17.98
CA GLU A 90 15.54 8.79 18.03
C GLU A 90 15.01 8.08 16.77
N LEU A 91 14.75 8.81 15.68
CA LEU A 91 14.31 8.28 14.40
C LEU A 91 15.38 8.45 13.33
N ILE A 92 15.61 7.39 12.55
CA ILE A 92 16.44 7.45 11.35
C ILE A 92 15.62 8.06 10.21
N ARG A 93 16.16 9.12 9.62
CA ARG A 93 15.60 9.82 8.46
C ARG A 93 16.57 9.74 7.28
N ALA A 94 16.03 9.72 6.07
CA ALA A 94 16.82 9.72 4.84
C ALA A 94 17.15 11.16 4.44
N LYS A 95 18.42 11.56 4.56
CA LYS A 95 18.88 12.87 4.08
C LYS A 95 19.02 12.79 2.56
N GLY A 96 18.06 13.40 1.86
CA GLY A 96 18.07 13.47 0.39
C GLY A 96 19.27 14.25 -0.16
N ARG A 97 19.35 14.34 -1.50
CA ARG A 97 20.39 15.13 -2.17
C ARG A 97 20.17 16.64 -2.01
N LEU A 98 18.91 17.06 -1.91
CA LEU A 98 18.54 18.41 -1.52
C LEU A 98 18.61 18.51 0.00
N SER A 99 19.63 19.22 0.47
CA SER A 99 19.78 19.57 1.87
C SER A 99 18.76 20.65 2.22
N THR A 100 17.63 20.26 2.82
CA THR A 100 16.81 21.19 3.59
C THR A 100 17.51 21.49 4.92
N SER A 101 17.36 22.70 5.46
CA SER A 101 17.90 23.07 6.77
C SER A 101 17.18 22.33 7.92
N ASN A 102 15.91 21.97 7.72
CA ASN A 102 15.08 21.33 8.73
C ASN A 102 15.13 19.80 8.58
N LEU A 103 15.70 19.12 9.58
CA LEU A 103 15.75 17.65 9.64
C LEU A 103 14.35 17.01 9.69
N ASP A 104 13.37 17.73 10.23
CA ASP A 104 11.98 17.26 10.34
C ASP A 104 11.30 17.02 8.99
N GLU A 105 11.81 17.65 7.92
CA GLU A 105 11.31 17.50 6.55
C GLU A 105 11.86 16.24 5.87
N TYR A 106 12.91 15.62 6.42
CA TYR A 106 13.44 14.38 5.86
C TYR A 106 12.51 13.19 6.18
N PRO A 107 12.20 12.34 5.18
CA PRO A 107 11.30 11.22 5.37
C PRO A 107 11.91 10.18 6.31
N ILE A 108 11.07 9.61 7.17
CA ILE A 108 11.46 8.59 8.15
C ILE A 108 11.66 7.26 7.43
N ILE A 109 12.80 6.60 7.65
CA ILE A 109 13.11 5.34 6.99
C ILE A 109 12.31 4.20 7.61
N LEU A 110 11.55 3.45 6.81
CA LEU A 110 10.79 2.29 7.27
C LEU A 110 11.30 0.99 6.61
N PRO A 111 11.40 -0.11 7.38
CA PRO A 111 11.74 -1.41 6.83
C PRO A 111 10.61 -1.93 5.94
N ASP A 112 10.97 -2.63 4.88
CA ASP A 112 10.05 -3.29 3.94
C ASP A 112 9.34 -4.48 4.56
N ASN A 113 10.05 -5.22 5.43
CA ASN A 113 9.58 -6.45 6.05
C ASN A 113 9.18 -6.23 7.52
N HIS A 114 8.18 -5.38 7.77
CA HIS A 114 7.60 -5.22 9.09
C HIS A 114 6.09 -5.02 9.01
N HIS A 115 5.37 -5.62 9.98
CA HIS A 115 3.90 -5.58 10.04
C HIS A 115 3.37 -4.15 10.09
N VAL A 116 3.97 -3.30 10.94
CA VAL A 116 3.59 -1.88 11.05
C VAL A 116 3.75 -1.13 9.71
N THR A 117 4.83 -1.37 8.96
CA THR A 117 4.98 -0.73 7.64
C THR A 117 3.86 -1.14 6.69
N SER A 118 3.45 -2.41 6.73
CA SER A 118 2.32 -2.92 5.95
C SER A 118 1.00 -2.25 6.37
N LEU A 119 0.77 -2.05 7.67
CA LEU A 119 -0.40 -1.33 8.19
C LEU A 119 -0.43 0.14 7.72
N ILE A 120 0.71 0.83 7.75
CA ILE A 120 0.83 2.21 7.26
C ILE A 120 0.48 2.26 5.76
N VAL A 121 1.08 1.40 4.95
CA VAL A 121 0.79 1.35 3.51
C VAL A 121 -0.68 1.08 3.24
N ARG A 122 -1.28 0.12 3.97
CA ARG A 122 -2.71 -0.20 3.86
C ARG A 122 -3.57 1.00 4.22
N PHE A 123 -3.26 1.69 5.32
CA PHE A 123 -3.97 2.90 5.73
C PHE A 123 -3.97 3.98 4.65
N TYR A 124 -2.82 4.25 4.02
CA TYR A 124 -2.76 5.22 2.92
C TYR A 124 -3.55 4.75 1.69
N HIS A 125 -3.48 3.46 1.35
CA HIS A 125 -4.23 2.89 0.24
C HIS A 125 -5.75 3.00 0.44
N GLU A 126 -6.25 2.63 1.62
CA GLU A 126 -7.67 2.68 1.96
C GLU A 126 -8.17 4.12 2.09
N ASN A 127 -7.43 5.00 2.78
CA ASN A 127 -7.84 6.38 3.02
C ASN A 127 -7.81 7.26 1.76
N GLN A 128 -7.12 6.83 0.71
CA GLN A 128 -7.12 7.51 -0.59
C GLN A 128 -8.13 6.92 -1.59
N GLY A 129 -8.99 6.01 -1.15
CA GLY A 129 -10.02 5.43 -2.02
C GLY A 129 -9.50 4.32 -2.93
N HIS A 130 -8.63 3.46 -2.41
CA HIS A 130 -8.13 2.27 -3.11
C HIS A 130 -7.31 2.56 -4.37
N VAL A 131 -6.55 3.65 -4.34
CA VAL A 131 -5.70 4.08 -5.46
C VAL A 131 -4.57 3.12 -5.79
N GLY A 132 -4.06 3.24 -7.01
CA GLY A 132 -2.98 2.42 -7.56
C GLY A 132 -1.62 2.65 -6.89
N ILE A 133 -0.67 1.77 -7.22
CA ILE A 133 0.65 1.69 -6.58
C ILE A 133 1.39 3.04 -6.56
N GLN A 134 1.45 3.75 -7.69
CA GLN A 134 2.22 4.99 -7.81
C GLN A 134 1.67 6.11 -6.91
N GLN A 135 0.35 6.19 -6.77
CA GLN A 135 -0.30 7.20 -5.94
C GLN A 135 -0.04 6.93 -4.45
N VAL A 136 -0.16 5.67 -4.00
CA VAL A 136 0.21 5.28 -2.63
C VAL A 136 1.69 5.55 -2.35
N LEU A 137 2.57 5.25 -3.31
CA LEU A 137 4.01 5.51 -3.20
C LEU A 137 4.34 7.01 -3.10
N ALA A 138 3.66 7.86 -3.86
CA ALA A 138 3.83 9.31 -3.77
C ALA A 138 3.33 9.84 -2.42
N ALA A 139 2.15 9.40 -1.98
CA ALA A 139 1.55 9.82 -0.72
C ALA A 139 2.38 9.42 0.50
N THR A 140 2.91 8.19 0.51
CA THR A 140 3.76 7.69 1.60
C THR A 140 5.11 8.39 1.62
N ARG A 141 5.71 8.71 0.45
CA ARG A 141 7.01 9.39 0.33
C ARG A 141 7.08 10.76 0.99
N MET A 142 5.95 11.45 1.14
CA MET A 142 5.88 12.75 1.83
C MET A 142 6.30 12.67 3.31
N LYS A 143 6.20 11.48 3.94
CA LYS A 143 6.55 11.28 5.35
C LYS A 143 7.51 10.12 5.59
N TYR A 144 7.50 9.12 4.71
CA TYR A 144 8.16 7.84 4.92
C TYR A 144 8.99 7.42 3.72
N TRP A 145 10.22 7.01 3.96
CA TRP A 145 11.05 6.33 2.99
C TRP A 145 11.02 4.83 3.24
N ILE A 146 10.12 4.13 2.55
CA ILE A 146 9.94 2.69 2.70
C ILE A 146 10.96 1.95 1.84
N LEU A 147 11.81 1.13 2.47
CA LEU A 147 12.72 0.23 1.74
C LEU A 147 11.90 -0.68 0.81
N LYS A 148 12.40 -0.94 -0.41
CA LYS A 148 11.69 -1.73 -1.43
C LYS A 148 10.20 -1.37 -1.57
N GLY A 149 9.85 -0.09 -1.35
CA GLY A 149 8.48 0.40 -1.25
C GLY A 149 7.53 -0.11 -2.35
N PRO A 150 7.91 -0.04 -3.65
CA PRO A 150 7.04 -0.52 -4.73
C PRO A 150 6.62 -1.98 -4.58
N SER A 151 7.53 -2.85 -4.11
CA SER A 151 7.24 -4.27 -3.89
C SER A 151 6.26 -4.45 -2.72
N LEU A 152 6.47 -3.72 -1.62
CA LEU A 152 5.57 -3.79 -0.47
C LEU A 152 4.17 -3.26 -0.82
N VAL A 153 4.08 -2.13 -1.52
CA VAL A 153 2.80 -1.54 -1.94
C VAL A 153 2.06 -2.49 -2.87
N LYS A 154 2.75 -3.06 -3.87
CA LYS A 154 2.16 -4.07 -4.76
C LYS A 154 1.60 -5.26 -3.97
N LYS A 155 2.32 -5.75 -2.97
CA LYS A 155 1.88 -6.83 -2.09
C LYS A 155 0.64 -6.44 -1.29
N VAL A 156 0.62 -5.27 -0.67
CA VAL A 156 -0.52 -4.80 0.15
C VAL A 156 -1.78 -4.63 -0.69
N ILE A 157 -1.68 -3.96 -1.85
CA ILE A 157 -2.80 -3.79 -2.78
C ILE A 157 -3.26 -5.14 -3.33
N GLY A 158 -2.33 -6.01 -3.70
CA GLY A 158 -2.62 -7.37 -4.17
C GLY A 158 -3.30 -8.25 -3.12
N CYS A 159 -3.25 -7.90 -1.82
CA CYS A 159 -3.98 -8.56 -0.74
C CYS A 159 -5.29 -7.85 -0.37
N CYS A 160 -5.60 -6.70 -0.96
CA CYS A 160 -6.78 -5.89 -0.65
C CYS A 160 -8.04 -6.52 -1.24
N ILE A 161 -9.02 -6.86 -0.39
CA ILE A 161 -10.25 -7.55 -0.82
C ILE A 161 -11.11 -6.67 -1.75
N PRO A 162 -11.37 -5.37 -1.46
CA PRO A 162 -12.06 -4.48 -2.39
C PRO A 162 -11.42 -4.42 -3.78
N CYS A 163 -10.09 -4.21 -3.85
CA CYS A 163 -9.38 -4.15 -5.12
C CYS A 163 -9.42 -5.49 -5.86
N LYS A 164 -9.27 -6.61 -5.16
CA LYS A 164 -9.41 -7.93 -5.77
C LYS A 164 -10.77 -8.10 -6.41
N ARG A 165 -11.85 -7.74 -5.70
CA ARG A 165 -13.22 -7.84 -6.22
C ARG A 165 -13.44 -6.97 -7.45
N GLN A 166 -12.90 -5.75 -7.45
CA GLN A 166 -13.02 -4.81 -8.59
C GLN A 166 -12.23 -5.27 -9.82
N HIS A 167 -11.07 -5.90 -9.62
CA HIS A 167 -10.21 -6.38 -10.71
C HIS A 167 -10.37 -7.88 -10.99
N SER A 168 -11.35 -8.55 -10.38
CA SER A 168 -11.68 -9.92 -10.71
C SER A 168 -12.11 -9.98 -12.18
N PRO A 169 -11.59 -10.95 -12.97
CA PRO A 169 -12.10 -11.15 -14.31
C PRO A 169 -13.61 -11.38 -14.26
N LEU A 170 -14.34 -10.75 -15.17
CA LEU A 170 -15.76 -11.05 -15.34
C LEU A 170 -15.89 -12.54 -15.62
N CYS A 171 -16.86 -13.19 -14.97
CA CYS A 171 -17.20 -14.56 -15.30
C CYS A 171 -17.54 -14.59 -16.80
N VAL A 172 -16.72 -15.28 -17.59
CA VAL A 172 -17.07 -15.51 -18.99
C VAL A 172 -18.25 -16.46 -18.95
N GLN A 173 -19.40 -16.04 -19.46
CA GLN A 173 -20.54 -16.92 -19.63
C GLN A 173 -20.06 -18.12 -20.47
N GLN A 174 -20.04 -19.32 -19.88
CA GLN A 174 -19.84 -20.54 -20.65
C GLN A 174 -21.05 -20.70 -21.58
N MET A 175 -20.89 -20.25 -22.82
CA MET A 175 -21.83 -20.57 -23.89
C MET A 175 -21.65 -22.03 -24.24
N ALA A 176 -22.76 -22.76 -24.40
CA ALA A 176 -22.71 -24.11 -24.93
C ALA A 176 -21.97 -24.08 -26.27
N PRO A 177 -21.12 -25.10 -26.57
CA PRO A 177 -20.53 -25.21 -27.90
C PRO A 177 -21.66 -25.20 -28.93
N LEU A 178 -21.56 -24.32 -29.92
CA LEU A 178 -22.44 -24.34 -31.07
C LEU A 178 -22.24 -25.71 -31.75
N LEU A 179 -23.31 -26.51 -31.81
CA LEU A 179 -23.30 -27.75 -32.58
C LEU A 179 -23.15 -27.38 -34.06
N ASP A 180 -22.15 -27.96 -34.72
CA ASP A 180 -21.87 -27.85 -36.17
C ASP A 180 -22.95 -28.53 -37.05
N GLU A 181 -24.22 -28.45 -36.68
CA GLU A 181 -25.32 -29.10 -37.39
C GLU A 181 -26.14 -28.08 -38.18
N GLN A 182 -25.52 -27.36 -39.12
CA GLN A 182 -26.19 -26.85 -40.33
C GLN A 182 -25.18 -26.65 -41.48
N MET A 183 -24.54 -27.74 -41.92
CA MET A 183 -23.92 -27.81 -43.26
C MET A 183 -24.45 -29.01 -44.05
N THR A 184 -25.74 -29.00 -44.34
CA THR A 184 -26.30 -29.74 -45.48
C THR A 184 -27.14 -28.78 -46.31
N ALA A 185 -26.46 -27.95 -47.10
CA ALA A 185 -27.09 -27.31 -48.24
C ALA A 185 -27.39 -28.41 -49.26
N ASP A 186 -28.66 -28.83 -49.28
CA ASP A 186 -29.24 -29.69 -50.29
C ASP A 186 -28.98 -29.05 -51.68
N LYS A 187 -28.30 -29.78 -52.56
CA LYS A 187 -28.05 -29.34 -53.95
C LYS A 187 -29.29 -29.71 -54.78
N PRO A 188 -30.04 -28.76 -55.35
CA PRO A 188 -31.07 -29.15 -56.31
C PRO A 188 -30.39 -29.66 -57.59
N ARG A 189 -30.77 -30.87 -58.00
CA ARG A 189 -30.33 -31.57 -59.21
C ARG A 189 -31.05 -30.96 -60.41
N LEU A 190 -30.41 -30.04 -61.12
CA LEU A 190 -30.93 -29.52 -62.40
C LEU A 190 -30.66 -30.55 -63.51
N HIS A 191 -31.70 -31.26 -63.92
CA HIS A 191 -31.72 -31.94 -65.21
C HIS A 191 -31.99 -30.88 -66.30
N LEU A 192 -30.96 -30.57 -67.09
CA LEU A 192 -31.13 -29.83 -68.34
C LEU A 192 -31.68 -30.79 -69.39
N SER A 193 -32.87 -30.51 -69.90
CA SER A 193 -33.33 -31.01 -71.20
C SER A 193 -33.54 -29.80 -72.11
N GLU A 194 -32.72 -29.71 -73.15
CA GLU A 194 -32.88 -28.81 -74.28
C GLU A 194 -34.20 -29.07 -75.01
N SER A 195 -34.94 -27.99 -75.30
CA SER A 195 -35.79 -27.89 -76.48
C SER A 195 -36.02 -26.42 -76.87
N THR A 196 -35.05 -25.89 -77.62
CA THR A 196 -35.16 -25.18 -78.90
C THR A 196 -36.42 -24.32 -79.27
N ILE A 197 -36.11 -23.06 -79.65
CA ILE A 197 -36.66 -22.16 -80.72
C ILE A 197 -38.04 -21.48 -80.50
N LEU A 198 -38.07 -20.14 -80.44
CA LEU A 198 -38.44 -19.24 -81.56
C LEU A 198 -38.53 -17.77 -81.10
N ASP A 199 -37.62 -16.94 -81.62
CA ASP A 199 -37.90 -15.52 -81.83
C ASP A 199 -38.96 -15.37 -82.93
N PRO A 200 -39.82 -14.35 -82.84
CA PRO A 200 -39.86 -13.43 -83.97
C PRO A 200 -39.98 -11.96 -83.59
N PHE A 201 -39.15 -11.19 -84.26
CA PHE A 201 -39.27 -9.79 -84.62
C PHE A 201 -40.67 -9.46 -85.22
N TRP A 202 -41.33 -8.37 -84.77
CA TRP A 202 -41.67 -7.19 -85.59
C TRP A 202 -42.65 -6.22 -84.89
N LEU A 203 -42.25 -4.95 -84.89
CA LEU A 203 -42.96 -3.66 -85.00
C LEU A 203 -44.41 -3.48 -84.52
N GLY A 204 -44.57 -2.37 -83.78
CA GLY A 204 -45.77 -1.55 -83.63
C GLY A 204 -45.42 -0.22 -83.00
#